data_AF-A0A7W1YEB2-F1
#
_entry.id   AF-A0A7W1YEB2-F1
#
_cell.length_a   1.000
_cell.length_b   1.000
_cell.length_c   1.000
_cell.angle_alpha   90.00
_cell.angle_beta   90.00
_cell.angle_gamma   90.00
#
_symmetry.space_group_name_H-M   'P 1'
#
loop_
_entity.id
_entity.type
_entity.pdbx_description
1 polymer ?
#
loop_
_entity_poly.entity_id
_entity_poly.type
_entity_poly.pdbx_seq_one_letter_code
_entity_poly.pdbx_strand_id
1 'polypeptide(L)' 'MRRKLQSGWIQETPGGIWRGHWWAYVLDAQTGIAARHHRSRVLGDKHSMRKFEAEAELARLMTSVNGKTALQRDDRV' A
#
# COMPACT_ATOMS: atom_id res chain seq x y z
N MET A 1 -0.52 -21.15 -0.28
CA MET A 1 0.32 -19.94 -0.34
C MET A 1 -0.16 -18.94 0.71
N ARG A 2 0.57 -18.72 1.81
CA ARG A 2 0.27 -17.62 2.74
C ARG A 2 0.50 -16.31 1.98
N ARG A 3 -0.57 -15.62 1.58
CA ARG A 3 -0.50 -14.19 1.25
C ARG A 3 0.20 -13.57 2.45
N LYS A 4 1.47 -13.14 2.30
CA LYS A 4 2.10 -12.26 3.29
C LYS A 4 1.24 -11.01 3.24
N LEU A 5 0.21 -10.98 4.10
CA LEU A 5 -0.69 -9.86 4.28
C LEU A 5 0.26 -8.69 4.51
N GLN A 6 0.38 -7.82 3.51
CA GLN A 6 1.00 -6.53 3.76
C GLN A 6 0.17 -5.96 4.90
N SER A 7 0.78 -5.74 6.05
CA SER A 7 0.10 -5.11 7.18
C SER A 7 0.24 -3.62 6.95
N GLY A 8 -0.87 -2.99 6.58
CA GLY A 8 -1.01 -1.55 6.57
C GLY A 8 -1.69 -1.10 7.86
N TRP A 9 -1.44 0.13 8.28
CA TRP A 9 -2.16 0.76 9.39
C TRP A 9 -2.54 2.19 9.02
N ILE A 10 -3.53 2.72 9.73
CA ILE A 10 -3.94 4.10 9.61
C ILE A 10 -3.42 4.89 10.79
N GLN A 11 -2.83 6.03 10.49
CA GLN A 11 -2.44 7.04 11.45
C GLN A 11 -3.40 8.22 11.34
N GLU A 12 -3.93 8.64 12.49
CA GLU A 12 -4.53 9.97 12.62
C GLU A 12 -3.41 11.00 12.75
N THR A 13 -3.37 11.98 11.87
CA THR A 13 -2.44 13.10 11.99
C THR A 13 -3.03 14.20 12.86
N PRO A 14 -2.20 15.06 13.49
CA PRO A 14 -2.71 16.17 14.32
C PRO A 14 -3.66 17.13 13.58
N GLY A 15 -3.57 17.20 12.25
CA GLY A 15 -4.45 18.03 11.41
C GLY A 15 -5.79 17.39 11.07
N GLY A 16 -6.18 16.29 11.73
CA GLY A 16 -7.43 15.60 11.44
C GLY A 16 -7.42 14.82 10.13
N ILE A 17 -6.25 14.50 9.57
CA ILE A 17 -6.16 13.74 8.31
C ILE A 17 -5.87 12.27 8.61
N TRP A 18 -6.58 11.37 7.92
CA TRP A 18 -6.24 9.95 7.85
C TRP A 18 -5.08 9.72 6.89
N ARG A 19 -3.97 9.18 7.40
CA ARG A 19 -2.82 8.75 6.61
C ARG A 19 -2.67 7.24 6.70
N GLY A 20 -2.68 6.59 5.55
CA GLY A 20 -2.41 5.16 5.43
C GLY A 20 -0.93 4.90 5.30
N HIS A 21 -0.44 3.88 5.99
CA HIS A 21 0.94 3.41 5.97
C HIS A 21 0.97 1.95 5.58
N TRP A 22 1.89 1.55 4.69
CA TRP A 22 2.06 0.15 4.33
C TRP A 22 3.49 -0.13 3.86
N TRP A 23 3.86 -1.40 3.90
CA TRP A 23 5.13 -1.88 3.33
C TRP A 23 4.87 -2.44 1.93
N ALA A 24 5.51 -1.84 0.93
CA ALA A 24 5.55 -2.36 -0.42
C ALA A 24 6.82 -3.19 -0.61
N TYR A 25 6.68 -4.40 -1.13
CA TYR A 25 7.81 -5.22 -1.54
C TYR A 25 8.05 -4.99 -3.03
N VAL A 26 9.19 -4.43 -3.36
CA VAL A 26 9.63 -4.21 -4.74
C VAL A 26 10.71 -5.25 -5.00
N LEU A 27 10.45 -6.13 -5.97
CA LEU A 27 11.48 -7.03 -6.48
C LEU A 27 12.35 -6.21 -7.42
N ASP A 28 13.64 -6.09 -7.11
CA ASP A 28 14.60 -5.55 -8.06
C ASP A 28 14.70 -6.52 -9.25
N ALA A 29 14.34 -6.05 -10.44
CA ALA A 29 14.32 -6.85 -11.66
C ALA A 29 15.72 -7.26 -12.14
N GLN A 30 16.78 -6.56 -11.71
CA GLN A 30 18.16 -6.83 -12.10
C GLN A 30 18.86 -7.76 -11.10
N THR A 31 18.62 -7.59 -9.81
CA THR A 31 19.32 -8.36 -8.75
C THR A 31 18.48 -9.51 -8.17
N GLY A 32 17.16 -9.52 -8.39
CA GLY A 32 16.25 -10.48 -7.80
C GLY A 32 16.06 -10.31 -6.28
N ILE A 33 16.62 -9.26 -5.69
CA ILE A 33 16.51 -8.97 -4.26
C ILE A 33 15.19 -8.24 -3.99
N ALA A 34 14.41 -8.74 -3.03
CA ALA A 34 13.20 -8.09 -2.59
C ALA A 34 13.53 -6.96 -1.61
N ALA A 35 13.43 -5.71 -2.05
CA ALA A 35 13.52 -4.55 -1.19
C ALA A 35 12.15 -4.23 -0.55
N ARG A 36 12.16 -3.88 0.74
CA ARG A 36 10.95 -3.47 1.46
C ARG A 36 10.95 -1.96 1.63
N HIS A 37 9.99 -1.29 1.00
CA HIS A 37 9.84 0.17 1.09
C HIS A 37 8.61 0.55 1.92
N HIS A 38 8.82 1.43 2.90
CA HIS A 38 7.71 2.07 3.61
C HIS A 38 7.06 3.07 2.66
N ARG A 39 5.73 2.99 2.53
CA ARG A 39 4.93 3.95 1.77
C ARG A 39 3.86 4.51 2.69
N SER A 40 3.55 5.78 2.48
CA SER A 40 2.42 6.41 3.14
C SER A 40 1.66 7.27 2.15
N ARG A 41 0.36 7.44 2.39
CA ARG A 41 -0.52 8.26 1.55
C ARG A 41 -1.64 8.86 2.39
N VAL A 42 -2.00 10.09 2.08
CA VAL A 42 -3.20 10.74 2.63
C VAL A 42 -4.43 10.08 2.00
N LEU A 43 -5.33 9.57 2.85
CA LEU A 43 -6.53 8.86 2.44
C LEU A 43 -7.77 9.77 2.45
N GLY A 44 -7.81 10.71 3.39
CA GLY A 44 -8.91 11.65 3.51
C GLY A 44 -8.86 12.42 4.83
N ASP A 45 -9.80 13.34 4.99
CA ASP A 45 -10.00 14.10 6.22
C ASP A 45 -10.97 13.38 7.16
N LYS A 46 -10.70 13.42 8.47
CA LYS A 46 -11.48 12.75 9.51
C LYS A 46 -12.90 13.30 9.66
N HIS A 47 -13.12 14.57 9.37
CA HIS A 47 -14.45 15.17 9.41
C HIS A 47 -15.32 14.68 8.25
N SER A 48 -14.70 14.26 7.14
CA SER A 48 -15.40 13.82 5.92
C SER A 48 -15.39 12.31 5.72
N MET A 49 -14.48 11.58 6.39
CA MET A 49 -14.27 10.16 6.21
C MET A 49 -14.11 9.46 7.55
N ARG A 50 -14.87 8.39 7.78
CA ARG A 50 -14.73 7.56 8.98
C ARG A 50 -13.51 6.66 8.87
N LYS A 51 -12.98 6.22 10.02
CA LYS A 51 -11.79 5.37 10.09
C LYS A 51 -11.92 4.09 9.25
N PHE A 52 -13.07 3.41 9.29
CA PHE A 52 -13.27 2.17 8.51
C PHE A 52 -13.27 2.40 6.99
N GLU A 53 -13.70 3.58 6.53
CA GLU A 53 -13.67 3.95 5.11
C GLU A 53 -12.24 4.18 4.65
N ALA A 54 -11.44 4.84 5.49
CA ALA A 54 -10.02 4.97 5.26
C ALA A 54 -9.32 3.59 5.24
N GLU A 55 -9.69 2.66 6.13
CA GLU A 55 -9.14 1.29 6.15
C GLU A 55 -9.47 0.53 4.87
N ALA A 56 -10.70 0.67 4.36
CA ALA A 56 -11.10 0.09 3.09
C ALA A 56 -10.30 0.68 1.91
N GLU A 57 -10.05 1.98 1.90
CA GLU A 57 -9.25 2.64 0.86
C GLU A 57 -7.78 2.20 0.91
N LEU A 58 -7.21 2.07 2.11
CA LEU A 58 -5.88 1.50 2.31
C LEU A 58 -5.79 0.07 1.76
N ALA A 59 -6.79 -0.77 2.02
CA ALA A 59 -6.84 -2.14 1.51
C ALA A 59 -6.91 -2.18 -0.04
N ARG A 60 -7.65 -1.25 -0.67
CA ARG A 60 -7.67 -1.11 -2.14
C ARG A 60 -6.31 -0.73 -2.70
N LEU A 61 -5.65 0.26 -2.10
CA LEU A 61 -4.31 0.69 -2.51
C LEU A 61 -3.30 -0.45 -2.46
N MET A 62 -3.31 -1.22 -1.38
CA MET A 62 -2.40 -2.36 -1.19
C MET A 62 -2.69 -3.50 -2.18
N THR A 63 -3.96 -3.72 -2.52
CA THR A 63 -4.33 -4.70 -3.57
C THR A 63 -3.82 -4.27 -4.95
N SER A 64 -3.94 -2.98 -5.30
CA SER A 64 -3.44 -2.43 -6.57
C SER A 64 -1.91 -2.51 -6.69
N VAL A 65 -1.18 -2.21 -5.60
CA VAL A 65 0.29 -2.29 -5.57
C VAL A 65 0.77 -3.72 -5.83
N ASN A 66 0.12 -4.73 -5.23
CA ASN A 66 0.47 -6.13 -5.47
C ASN A 66 0.16 -6.59 -6.90
N GLY A 67 -0.88 -6.05 -7.54
CA GLY A 67 -1.21 -6.34 -8.94
C GLY A 67 -0.18 -5.76 -9.92
N LYS A 68 0.32 -4.54 -9.69
CA LYS A 68 1.31 -3.91 -10.58
C LYS A 68 2.70 -4.54 -10.50
N THR A 69 3.12 -5.04 -9.34
CA THR A 69 4.39 -5.80 -9.24
C THR A 69 4.30 -7.16 -9.95
N ALA A 70 3.11 -7.73 -10.10
CA ALA A 70 2.89 -8.96 -10.87
C ALA A 70 2.82 -8.71 -12.38
N LEU A 71 2.35 -7.53 -12.82
CA LEU A 71 2.17 -7.21 -14.24
C LEU A 71 3.45 -6.72 -14.96
N GLN A 72 4.50 -6.35 -14.24
CA GLN A 72 5.77 -5.93 -14.85
C GLN A 72 6.67 -7.12 -15.24
N ARG A 73 6.07 -8.23 -15.67
CA ARG A 73 6.76 -9.46 -16.09
C ARG A 73 6.49 -9.92 -17.53
N ASP A 74 5.64 -9.23 -18.29
CA ASP A 74 5.20 -9.73 -19.61
C ASP A 74 5.29 -8.70 -20.76
N ASP A 75 6.40 -7.94 -20.88
CA ASP A 75 6.57 -7.05 -22.04
C ASP A 75 8.04 -6.82 -22.46
N ARG A 76 8.82 -7.90 -22.59
CA ARG A 76 10.03 -7.89 -23.43
C ARG A 76 10.09 -9.17 -24.27
N VAL A 77 9.45 -9.11 -25.43
CA VAL A 77 9.76 -9.91 -26.63
C VAL A 77 10.89 -9.21 -27.38
#